data_AF-A0A5J4N5X6-F1
#
_entry.id   AF-A0A5J4N5X6-F1
#
_cell.length_a   1.000
_cell.length_b   1.000
_cell.length_c   1.000
_cell.angle_alpha   90.00
_cell.angle_beta   90.00
_cell.angle_gamma   90.00
#
_symmetry.space_group_name_H-M   'P 1'
#
loop_
_entity.id
_entity.type
_entity.pdbx_description
1 polymer ?
#
loop_
_entity_poly.entity_id
_entity_poly.type
_entity_poly.pdbx_seq_one_letter_code
_entity_poly.pdbx_strand_id
1 'polypeptide(L)'
;MGEFSALAQNLPRIVTSSQKFRNSSHRLYILSSSVENQVLGILKTGEKRLFMHDNQGVCTELEPLCILDFYIHDSMQRRGYGKKLFDHML
;
A
#
# COMPACT_ATOMS: atom_id res chain seq x y z
N MET A 1 -7.78 1.82 9.05
CA MET A 1 -7.23 1.77 7.68
C MET A 1 -6.73 0.40 7.29
N GLY A 2 -5.76 -0.21 8.00
CA GLY A 2 -5.31 -1.57 7.67
C GLY A 2 -6.41 -2.63 7.75
N GLU A 3 -7.31 -2.53 8.74
CA GLU A 3 -8.51 -3.37 8.84
C GLU A 3 -9.46 -3.19 7.65
N PHE A 4 -9.81 -1.94 7.32
CA PHE A 4 -10.64 -1.63 6.16
C PHE A 4 -10.02 -2.13 4.85
N SER A 5 -8.70 -1.98 4.69
CA SER A 5 -7.97 -2.53 3.53
C SER A 5 -8.10 -4.05 3.44
N ALA A 6 -7.93 -4.75 4.56
CA ALA A 6 -8.06 -6.21 4.61
C ALA A 6 -9.48 -6.67 4.29
N LEU A 7 -10.49 -5.98 4.83
CA LEU A 7 -11.90 -6.25 4.52
C LEU A 7 -12.20 -6.04 3.03
N ALA A 8 -11.79 -4.91 2.45
CA ALA A 8 -12.02 -4.59 1.04
C ALA A 8 -11.32 -5.58 0.08
N GLN A 9 -10.18 -6.14 0.48
CA GLN A 9 -9.43 -7.14 -0.29
C GLN A 9 -9.82 -8.60 0.03
N ASN A 10 -10.78 -8.82 0.94
CA ASN A 10 -11.14 -10.15 1.45
C ASN A 10 -9.94 -10.96 2.00
N LEU A 11 -9.02 -10.27 2.69
CA LEU A 11 -7.84 -10.91 3.27
C LEU A 11 -8.17 -11.58 4.61
N PRO A 12 -7.63 -12.79 4.88
CA PRO A 12 -7.85 -13.49 6.14
C PRO A 12 -7.15 -12.82 7.33
N ARG A 13 -6.20 -11.92 7.08
CA ARG A 13 -5.43 -11.21 8.12
C ARG A 13 -5.07 -9.80 7.64
N ILE A 14 -4.99 -8.87 8.61
CA ILE A 14 -4.55 -7.49 8.38
C ILE A 14 -3.07 -7.47 7.99
N VAL A 15 -2.72 -6.92 6.83
CA VAL A 15 -1.33 -6.83 6.34
C VAL A 15 -0.63 -5.53 6.73
N THR A 16 -1.39 -4.50 7.14
CA THR A 16 -0.87 -3.19 7.58
C THR A 16 -1.37 -2.88 8.98
N SER A 17 -0.47 -2.84 9.95
CA SER A 17 -0.77 -2.40 11.32
C SER A 17 0.40 -1.62 11.88
N SER A 18 0.17 -0.82 12.92
CA SER A 18 1.23 -0.08 13.62
C SER A 18 2.36 -1.01 14.09
N GLN A 19 2.00 -2.19 14.61
CA GLN A 19 2.97 -3.19 15.06
C GLN A 19 3.82 -3.75 13.90
N LYS A 20 3.21 -4.06 12.75
CA LYS A 20 3.94 -4.55 11.57
C LYS A 20 4.81 -3.47 10.94
N PHE A 21 4.37 -2.21 11.01
CA PHE A 21 5.09 -1.06 10.46
C PHE A 21 6.27 -0.64 11.33
N ARG A 22 6.13 -0.63 12.66
CA ARG A 22 7.20 -0.21 13.59
C ARG A 22 8.50 -0.98 13.40
N ASN A 23 8.40 -2.25 13.03
CA ASN A 23 9.54 -3.16 12.89
C ASN A 23 9.92 -3.41 11.42
N SER A 24 9.59 -2.50 10.50
CA SER A 24 9.92 -2.64 9.09
C SER A 24 10.57 -1.38 8.50
N SER A 25 11.23 -1.52 7.35
CA SER A 25 11.72 -0.41 6.53
C SER A 25 10.65 0.14 5.57
N HIS A 26 9.36 -0.12 5.85
CA HIS A 26 8.28 0.29 4.96
C HIS A 26 8.04 1.79 5.06
N ARG A 27 7.56 2.38 3.97
CA ARG A 27 7.08 3.75 3.92
C ARG A 27 5.55 3.72 3.86
N LEU A 28 4.90 4.53 4.69
CA LEU A 28 3.44 4.64 4.71
C LEU A 28 3.04 6.05 4.34
N TYR A 29 2.42 6.20 3.17
CA TYR A 29 1.82 7.44 2.72
C TYR A 29 0.37 7.46 3.17
N ILE A 30 -0.05 8.57 3.78
CA ILE A 30 -1.39 8.74 4.35
C ILE A 30 -2.01 9.98 3.70
N LEU A 31 -3.17 9.80 3.08
CA LEU A 31 -3.97 10.92 2.59
C LEU A 31 -5.03 11.26 3.63
N SER A 32 -5.06 12.51 4.07
CA SER A 32 -6.08 13.02 4.99
C SER A 32 -6.78 14.25 4.42
N SER A 33 -8.02 14.46 4.86
CA SER A 33 -8.80 15.68 4.65
C SER A 33 -8.56 16.60 5.84
N SER A 34 -8.03 17.80 5.60
CA SER A 34 -7.85 18.81 6.66
C SER A 34 -9.17 19.42 7.12
N VAL A 35 -10.18 19.45 6.23
CA VAL A 35 -11.50 20.02 6.52
C VAL A 35 -12.31 19.09 7.43
N GLU A 36 -12.31 17.80 7.12
CA GLU A 36 -13.10 16.78 7.84
C GLU A 36 -12.28 16.06 8.93
N ASN A 37 -10.99 16.41 9.07
CA ASN A 37 -10.03 15.78 9.98
C ASN A 37 -10.05 14.24 9.94
N GLN A 38 -10.16 13.68 8.74
CA GLN A 38 -10.28 12.23 8.52
C GLN A 38 -9.22 11.72 7.55
N VAL A 39 -8.80 10.47 7.76
CA VAL A 39 -7.93 9.76 6.80
C VAL A 39 -8.79 9.24 5.66
N LEU A 40 -8.39 9.53 4.43
CA LEU A 40 -9.08 9.13 3.20
C LEU A 40 -8.50 7.86 2.59
N GLY A 41 -7.22 7.58 2.84
CA GLY A 41 -6.56 6.40 2.29
C GLY A 41 -5.10 6.28 2.71
N ILE A 42 -4.53 5.12 2.41
CA ILE A 42 -3.14 4.76 2.69
C ILE A 42 -2.49 4.09 1.48
N LEU A 43 -1.19 4.30 1.32
CA LEU A 43 -0.33 3.56 0.38
C LEU A 43 0.93 3.14 1.13
N LYS A 44 1.17 1.83 1.25
CA LYS A 44 2.34 1.27 1.92
C LYS A 44 3.31 0.72 0.88
N THR A 45 4.57 1.10 0.95
CA THR A 45 5.64 0.59 0.07
C THR A 45 6.83 0.06 0.88
N GLY A 46 7.69 -0.73 0.23
CA GLY A 46 8.95 -1.16 0.80
C GLY A 46 9.73 -2.06 -0.16
N GLU A 47 11.05 -2.07 -0.02
CA GLU A 47 11.93 -2.93 -0.80
C GLU A 47 11.73 -4.41 -0.42
N LYS A 48 11.82 -5.29 -1.41
CA LYS A 48 11.65 -6.74 -1.23
C LYS A 48 12.65 -7.51 -2.06
N ARG A 49 13.46 -8.34 -1.42
CA ARG A 49 14.23 -9.36 -2.14
C ARG A 49 13.29 -10.40 -2.74
N LEU A 50 13.26 -10.48 -4.07
CA LEU A 50 12.37 -11.33 -4.87
C LEU A 50 13.16 -12.11 -5.92
N PHE A 51 12.72 -13.33 -6.19
CA PHE A 51 13.12 -14.10 -7.37
C PHE A 51 12.05 -13.90 -8.44
N MET A 52 12.41 -13.22 -9.53
CA MET A 52 11.50 -12.88 -10.62
C MET A 52 11.83 -13.70 -11.85
N HIS A 53 10.81 -14.27 -12.48
CA HIS A 53 10.92 -14.93 -13.77
C HIS A 53 10.53 -13.96 -14.88
N ASP A 54 11.35 -13.87 -15.92
CA ASP A 54 10.98 -13.17 -17.15
C ASP A 54 10.13 -14.05 -18.08
N ASN A 55 9.73 -13.50 -19.23
CA ASN A 55 8.93 -14.21 -20.23
C ASN A 55 9.66 -15.38 -20.90
N GLN A 56 10.99 -15.49 -20.74
CA GLN A 56 11.81 -16.60 -21.22
C GLN A 56 12.04 -17.67 -20.13
N GLY A 57 11.50 -17.45 -18.93
CA GLY A 57 11.64 -18.32 -17.76
C GLY A 57 12.92 -18.10 -16.97
N VAL A 58 13.76 -17.13 -17.34
CA VAL A 58 15.01 -16.81 -16.64
C VAL A 58 14.67 -16.25 -15.26
N CYS A 59 15.21 -16.88 -14.22
CA CYS A 59 15.05 -16.44 -12.85
C CYS A 59 16.17 -15.46 -12.47
N THR A 60 15.80 -14.26 -12.04
CA THR A 60 16.73 -13.24 -11.55
C THR A 60 16.36 -12.83 -10.13
N GLU A 61 17.36 -12.72 -9.27
CA GLU A 61 17.21 -12.17 -7.93
C GLU A 61 17.35 -10.64 -7.98
N LEU A 62 16.38 -9.93 -7.38
CA LEU A 62 16.33 -8.47 -7.38
C LEU A 62 15.65 -7.92 -6.11
N GLU A 63 15.90 -6.66 -5.79
CA GLU A 63 15.34 -5.98 -4.63
C GLU A 63 14.63 -4.67 -5.06
N PRO A 64 13.41 -4.72 -5.62
CA PRO A 64 12.72 -3.56 -6.13
C PRO A 64 11.86 -2.92 -5.03
N LEU A 65 11.52 -1.65 -5.23
CA LEU A 65 10.46 -0.99 -4.45
C LEU A 65 9.11 -1.65 -4.78
N CYS A 66 8.44 -2.22 -3.78
CA CYS A 66 7.14 -2.84 -3.94
C CYS A 66 6.02 -2.01 -3.30
N ILE A 67 4.84 -2.05 -3.91
CA ILE A 67 3.59 -1.68 -3.26
C ILE A 67 3.14 -2.87 -2.43
N LEU A 68 2.93 -2.66 -1.13
CA LEU A 68 2.68 -3.72 -0.16
C LEU A 68 1.26 -3.68 0.41
N ASP A 69 0.57 -2.54 0.31
CA ASP A 69 -0.85 -2.36 0.63
C ASP A 69 -1.31 -1.02 0.03
N PHE A 70 -2.51 -0.95 -0.53
CA PHE A 70 -3.05 0.29 -1.10
C PHE A 70 -4.57 0.33 -0.95
N TYR A 71 -5.06 1.34 -0.23
CA TYR A 71 -6.47 1.44 0.10
C TYR A 71 -6.95 2.89 0.16
N ILE A 72 -8.10 3.15 -0.47
CA ILE A 72 -8.88 4.38 -0.30
C ILE A 72 -10.20 3.98 0.35
N HIS A 73 -10.64 4.74 1.35
CA HIS A 73 -11.91 4.50 2.03
C HIS A 73 -13.05 4.39 1.01
N ASP A 74 -13.94 3.41 1.20
CA ASP A 74 -14.91 2.98 0.18
C ASP A 74 -15.80 4.12 -0.33
N SER A 75 -16.25 5.00 0.57
CA SER A 75 -17.07 6.18 0.23
C SER A 75 -16.33 7.23 -0.63
N MET A 76 -15.01 7.14 -0.71
CA MET A 76 -14.12 8.11 -1.37
C MET A 76 -13.43 7.53 -2.62
N GLN A 77 -13.72 6.27 -2.97
CA GLN A 77 -13.16 5.64 -4.16
C GLN A 77 -13.67 6.30 -5.46
N ARG A 78 -12.92 6.12 -6.54
CA ARG A 78 -13.20 6.67 -7.89
C ARG A 78 -13.23 8.21 -7.98
N ARG A 79 -12.69 8.92 -6.98
CA ARG A 79 -12.56 10.39 -6.95
C ARG A 79 -11.13 10.90 -7.25
N GLY A 80 -10.24 10.04 -7.74
CA GLY A 80 -8.84 10.39 -8.05
C GLY A 80 -7.87 10.38 -6.86
N TYR A 81 -8.32 10.12 -5.63
CA TYR A 81 -7.45 10.07 -4.45
C TYR A 81 -6.38 8.99 -4.50
N GLY A 82 -6.68 7.84 -5.14
CA GLY A 82 -5.69 6.81 -5.39
C GLY A 82 -4.54 7.34 -6.26
N LYS A 83 -4.88 7.99 -7.37
CA LYS A 83 -3.88 8.62 -8.25
C LYS A 83 -3.05 9.65 -7.48
N LYS A 84 -3.68 10.52 -6.69
CA LYS A 84 -2.99 11.53 -5.87
C LYS A 84 -1.96 10.92 -4.91
N LEU A 85 -2.32 9.83 -4.22
CA LEU A 85 -1.38 9.10 -3.36
C LEU A 85 -0.23 8.48 -4.15
N PHE A 86 -0.55 7.88 -5.30
CA PHE A 86 0.43 7.21 -6.14
C PHE A 86 1.43 8.20 -6.74
N ASP A 87 0.94 9.31 -7.29
CA ASP A 87 1.76 10.38 -7.86
C ASP A 87 2.67 11.03 -6.82
N HIS A 88 2.27 11.08 -5.54
CA HIS A 88 3.10 11.61 -4.46
C HIS A 88 4.17 10.62 -3.99
N MET A 89 3.97 9.32 -4.23
CA MET A 89 4.91 8.28 -3.87
C MET A 89 6.01 8.09 -4.92
N LEU A 90 5.68 8.29 -6.21
CA LEU A 90 6.61 8.31 -7.35
C LEU A 90 7.47 9.58 -7.34
#